data_AF-A0A8J4R2I3-F1
#
_entry.id   AF-A0A8J4R2I3-F1
#
_cell.length_a   1.000
_cell.length_b   1.000
_cell.length_c   1.000
_cell.angle_alpha   90.00
_cell.angle_beta   90.00
_cell.angle_gamma   90.00
#
_symmetry.space_group_name_H-M   'P 1'
#
loop_
_entity.id
_entity.type
_entity.pdbx_description
1 polymer ?
#
loop_
_entity_poly.entity_id
_entity_poly.type
_entity_poly.pdbx_seq_one_letter_code
_entity_poly.pdbx_strand_id
1 'polypeptide(L)'
;MRTLSSTNKRSRGKQKEIARSGPISFAQTADDMAKETGQAVERAALFAKVYSTKEGHPVTPDVGEKIKQMTEILARGSSLQGSRREGILCDITASQLQSQGNTASN
;
A
#
# COMPACT_ATOMS: atom_id res chain seq x y z
N MET A 1 -32.32 17.03 -2.67
CA MET A 1 -32.48 16.43 -1.33
C MET A 1 -31.87 15.03 -1.35
N ARG A 2 -30.80 14.74 -0.58
CA ARG A 2 -30.21 13.37 -0.53
C ARG A 2 -31.04 12.51 0.43
N THR A 3 -31.50 11.35 -0.02
CA THR A 3 -32.24 10.39 0.83
C THR A 3 -31.27 9.67 1.77
N LEU A 4 -31.73 9.31 2.99
CA LEU A 4 -30.93 8.58 3.99
C LEU A 4 -30.25 7.33 3.43
N SER A 5 -30.90 6.65 2.47
CA SER A 5 -30.36 5.49 1.75
C SER A 5 -29.08 5.82 0.96
N SER A 6 -29.05 6.95 0.25
CA SER A 6 -27.88 7.38 -0.54
C SER A 6 -26.67 7.71 0.35
N THR A 7 -26.93 8.35 1.50
CA THR A 7 -25.90 8.67 2.50
C THR A 7 -25.35 7.39 3.13
N ASN A 8 -26.22 6.45 3.50
CA ASN A 8 -25.83 5.17 4.08
C ASN A 8 -25.00 4.32 3.11
N LYS A 9 -25.37 4.30 1.82
CA LYS A 9 -24.59 3.60 0.78
C LYS A 9 -23.18 4.17 0.64
N ARG A 10 -23.04 5.50 0.65
CA ARG A 10 -21.73 6.17 0.60
C ARG A 10 -20.90 5.92 1.86
N SER A 11 -21.52 5.98 3.04
CA SER A 11 -20.84 5.69 4.31
C SER A 11 -20.32 4.25 4.35
N ARG A 12 -21.15 3.27 3.96
CA ARG A 12 -20.75 1.86 3.84
C ARG A 12 -19.66 1.63 2.80
N GLY A 13 -19.63 2.41 1.72
CA GLY A 13 -18.54 2.40 0.74
C GLY A 13 -17.20 2.75 1.38
N LYS A 14 -17.15 3.86 2.13
CA LYS A 14 -15.94 4.30 2.85
C LYS A 14 -15.46 3.31 3.92
N GLN A 15 -16.39 2.60 4.56
CA GLN A 15 -16.04 1.58 5.55
C GLN A 15 -15.28 0.38 4.96
N LYS A 16 -15.39 0.13 3.64
CA LYS A 16 -14.65 -0.95 2.97
C LYS A 16 -13.17 -0.62 2.74
N GLU A 17 -12.79 0.64 2.88
CA GLU A 17 -11.40 1.11 2.75
C GLU A 17 -10.70 1.24 4.11
N ILE A 18 -11.32 0.78 5.19
CA ILE A 18 -10.73 0.79 6.53
C ILE A 18 -9.85 -0.46 6.71
N ALA A 19 -8.69 -0.26 7.34
CA ALA A 19 -7.79 -1.33 7.73
C ALA A 19 -8.51 -2.42 8.54
N ARG A 20 -8.23 -3.70 8.24
CA ARG A 20 -8.85 -4.85 8.91
C ARG A 20 -8.02 -5.39 10.08
N SER A 21 -6.93 -4.70 10.47
CA SER A 21 -6.04 -5.08 11.58
C SER A 21 -6.69 -4.95 12.97
N GLY A 22 -7.92 -4.43 13.06
CA GLY A 22 -8.61 -4.25 14.34
C GLY A 22 -7.90 -3.18 15.20
N PRO A 23 -7.74 -3.39 16.52
CA PRO A 23 -7.08 -2.42 17.39
C PRO A 23 -5.56 -2.38 17.22
N ILE A 24 -4.99 -3.23 16.36
CA ILE A 24 -3.54 -3.35 16.16
C ILE A 24 -3.08 -2.32 15.13
N SER A 25 -2.03 -1.59 15.47
CA SER A 25 -1.42 -0.59 14.61
C SER A 25 -0.59 -1.23 13.48
N PHE A 26 -0.25 -0.44 12.47
CA PHE A 26 0.66 -0.87 11.40
C PHE A 26 2.05 -1.25 11.93
N ALA A 27 2.59 -0.48 12.88
CA ALA A 27 3.89 -0.74 13.47
C ALA A 27 3.90 -2.08 14.22
N GLN A 28 2.88 -2.34 15.04
CA GLN A 28 2.75 -3.61 15.75
C GLN A 28 2.59 -4.79 14.78
N THR A 29 1.79 -4.61 13.72
CA THR A 29 1.62 -5.64 12.68
C THR A 29 2.95 -5.94 11.97
N ALA A 30 3.74 -4.92 11.66
CA ALA A 30 5.05 -5.08 11.05
C ALA A 30 6.04 -5.81 11.97
N ASP A 31 6.07 -5.44 13.25
CA ASP A 31 6.92 -6.08 14.26
C ASP A 31 6.55 -7.56 14.43
N ASP A 32 5.26 -7.88 14.47
CA ASP A 32 4.80 -9.26 14.62
C ASP A 32 5.15 -10.10 13.37
N MET A 33 4.93 -9.55 12.17
CA MET A 33 5.34 -10.20 10.92
C MET A 33 6.87 -10.37 10.82
N ALA A 34 7.65 -9.41 11.32
CA ALA A 34 9.11 -9.50 11.31
C ALA A 34 9.62 -10.57 12.29
N LYS A 35 8.97 -10.72 13.45
CA LYS A 35 9.27 -11.80 14.41
C LYS A 35 8.93 -13.17 13.83
N GLU A 36 7.83 -13.30 13.12
CA GLU A 36 7.40 -14.56 12.49
C GLU A 36 8.34 -15.01 11.36
N THR A 37 8.81 -14.06 10.53
CA THR A 37 9.63 -14.34 9.35
C THR A 37 11.14 -14.25 9.59
N GLY A 38 11.56 -13.61 10.69
CA GLY A 38 12.95 -13.32 10.99
C GLY A 38 13.57 -12.23 10.10
N GLN A 39 12.77 -11.51 9.31
CA GLN A 39 13.23 -10.53 8.32
C GLN A 39 12.46 -9.21 8.43
N ALA A 40 13.04 -8.13 7.92
CA ALA A 40 12.35 -6.85 7.81
C ALA A 40 11.15 -6.99 6.85
N VAL A 41 10.01 -6.40 7.22
CA VAL A 41 8.77 -6.53 6.47
C VAL A 41 8.61 -5.35 5.51
N GLU A 42 8.49 -5.66 4.22
CA GLU A 42 8.23 -4.67 3.18
C GLU A 42 6.85 -4.02 3.34
N ARG A 43 6.74 -2.74 2.99
CA ARG A 43 5.49 -1.99 3.13
C ARG A 43 4.36 -2.56 2.28
N ALA A 44 4.68 -3.15 1.12
CA ALA A 44 3.72 -3.83 0.26
C ALA A 44 3.10 -5.05 0.95
N ALA A 45 3.93 -5.87 1.61
CA ALA A 45 3.49 -7.06 2.34
C ALA A 45 2.63 -6.67 3.56
N LEU A 46 3.05 -5.63 4.30
CA LEU A 46 2.29 -5.09 5.43
C LEU A 46 0.93 -4.55 4.98
N PHE A 47 0.90 -3.78 3.89
CA PHE A 47 -0.34 -3.23 3.36
C PHE A 47 -1.32 -4.34 2.91
N ALA A 48 -0.81 -5.37 2.23
CA ALA A 48 -1.61 -6.53 1.86
C ALA A 48 -2.16 -7.26 3.09
N LYS A 49 -1.35 -7.48 4.13
CA LYS A 49 -1.81 -8.12 5.38
C LYS A 49 -2.96 -7.36 6.04
N VAL A 50 -2.88 -6.03 6.08
CA VAL A 50 -3.85 -5.18 6.77
C VAL A 50 -5.14 -4.97 5.98
N TYR A 51 -5.06 -4.95 4.64
CA TYR A 51 -6.19 -4.66 3.77
C TYR A 51 -6.70 -5.88 2.98
N SER A 52 -6.26 -7.08 3.33
CA SER A 52 -6.84 -8.33 2.84
C SER A 52 -7.80 -8.96 3.85
N THR A 53 -8.70 -9.80 3.33
CA THR A 53 -9.53 -10.70 4.13
C THR A 53 -8.68 -11.80 4.75
N LYS A 54 -9.27 -12.59 5.66
CA LYS A 54 -8.60 -13.76 6.26
C LYS A 54 -8.11 -14.75 5.19
N GLU A 55 -8.83 -14.85 4.08
CA GLU A 55 -8.47 -15.72 2.95
C GLU A 55 -7.44 -15.09 1.99
N GLY A 56 -6.90 -13.92 2.32
CA GLY A 56 -5.85 -13.25 1.55
C GLY A 56 -6.33 -12.37 0.40
N HIS A 57 -7.63 -12.27 0.16
CA HIS A 57 -8.19 -11.44 -0.92
C HIS A 57 -8.28 -9.95 -0.52
N PRO A 58 -7.99 -9.00 -1.42
CA PRO A 58 -8.22 -7.58 -1.15
C PRO A 58 -9.67 -7.30 -0.75
N VAL A 59 -9.88 -6.39 0.21
CA VAL A 59 -11.24 -6.02 0.66
C VAL A 59 -12.06 -5.29 -0.41
N THR A 60 -11.39 -4.65 -1.36
CA THR A 60 -12.00 -3.98 -2.52
C THR A 60 -11.11 -4.11 -3.76
N PRO A 61 -11.67 -3.93 -4.98
CA PRO A 61 -10.89 -3.85 -6.20
C PRO A 61 -9.79 -2.78 -6.14
N ASP A 62 -10.12 -1.58 -5.66
CA ASP A 62 -9.18 -0.45 -5.52
C ASP A 62 -8.00 -0.77 -4.59
N VAL A 63 -8.22 -1.53 -3.52
CA VAL A 63 -7.15 -2.03 -2.65
C VAL A 63 -6.27 -3.02 -3.42
N GLY A 64 -6.87 -3.89 -4.23
CA GLY A 64 -6.14 -4.81 -5.10
C GLY A 64 -5.22 -4.08 -6.08
N GLU A 65 -5.70 -3.00 -6.70
CA GLU A 65 -4.89 -2.15 -7.58
C GLU A 65 -3.73 -1.48 -6.82
N LYS A 66 -3.97 -0.97 -5.61
CA LYS A 66 -2.91 -0.38 -4.77
C LYS A 66 -1.85 -1.41 -4.37
N ILE A 67 -2.26 -2.61 -3.97
CA ILE A 67 -1.32 -3.71 -3.66
C ILE A 67 -0.48 -4.03 -4.90
N LYS A 68 -1.11 -4.14 -6.07
CA LYS A 68 -0.41 -4.39 -7.33
C LYS A 68 0.61 -3.30 -7.64
N GLN A 69 0.22 -2.02 -7.54
CA GLN A 69 1.13 -0.88 -7.75
C GLN A 69 2.32 -0.92 -6.79
N MET A 70 2.09 -1.21 -5.50
CA MET A 70 3.17 -1.31 -4.51
C MET A 70 4.14 -2.47 -4.81
N THR A 71 3.61 -3.62 -5.23
CA THR A 71 4.43 -4.77 -5.65
C THR A 71 5.24 -4.46 -6.92
N GLU A 72 4.65 -3.77 -7.90
CA GLU A 72 5.33 -3.35 -9.13
C GLU A 72 6.43 -2.31 -8.85
N ILE A 73 6.22 -1.41 -7.89
CA ILE A 73 7.26 -0.47 -7.43
C ILE A 73 8.42 -1.27 -6.82
N LEU A 74 8.14 -2.18 -5.89
CA LEU A 74 9.16 -3.04 -5.27
C LEU A 74 9.95 -3.87 -6.30
N ALA A 75 9.26 -4.48 -7.26
CA ALA A 75 9.87 -5.29 -8.31
C ALA A 75 10.79 -4.48 -9.24
N ARG A 76 10.56 -3.16 -9.38
CA ARG A 76 11.43 -2.25 -10.15
C ARG A 76 12.71 -1.85 -9.41
N GLY A 77 12.99 -2.45 -8.26
CA GLY A 77 14.23 -2.24 -7.51
C GLY A 77 14.24 -0.94 -6.71
N SER A 78 13.08 -0.32 -6.46
CA SER A 78 12.97 0.71 -5.43
C SER A 78 13.02 0.04 -4.06
N SER A 79 14.23 -0.38 -3.68
CA SER A 79 14.56 -0.80 -2.33
C SER A 79 14.36 0.40 -1.40
N LEU A 80 13.70 0.19 -0.26
CA LEU A 80 13.74 1.15 0.84
C LEU A 80 15.16 1.20 1.38
N GLN A 81 16.00 2.07 0.82
CA GLN A 81 17.28 2.41 1.43
C GLN A 81 16.99 3.27 2.67
N GLY A 82 17.03 2.65 3.85
CA GLY A 82 16.87 3.36 5.12
C GLY A 82 17.65 2.65 6.21
N SER A 83 18.63 3.33 6.81
CA SER A 83 19.28 2.86 8.02
C SER A 83 18.36 3.06 9.23
N ARG A 84 18.45 2.18 10.24
CA ARG A 84 17.59 2.16 11.45
C ARG A 84 17.56 3.49 12.24
N ARG A 85 18.42 4.47 11.91
CA ARG A 85 18.60 5.72 12.66
C ARG A 85 18.16 6.99 11.92
N GLU A 86 17.96 6.97 10.60
CA GLU A 86 17.85 8.21 9.82
C GLU A 86 16.51 8.45 9.14
N GLY A 87 15.57 7.51 9.26
CA GLY A 87 14.30 7.59 8.54
C GLY A 87 14.46 7.25 7.05
N ILE A 88 13.34 6.97 6.40
CA ILE A 88 13.31 6.51 5.01
C ILE A 88 13.28 7.74 4.11
N LEU A 89 14.38 8.01 3.41
CA LEU A 89 14.41 8.95 2.27
C LEU A 89 14.15 8.14 1.00
N CYS A 90 13.03 8.41 0.32
CA CYS A 90 12.78 7.80 -0.98
C CYS A 90 13.64 8.51 -2.03
N ASP A 91 14.82 7.95 -2.32
CA ASP A 91 15.60 8.37 -3.48
C ASP A 91 14.92 7.83 -4.75
N ILE A 92 13.98 8.60 -5.28
CA ILE A 92 13.58 8.44 -6.68
C ILE A 92 14.81 8.82 -7.49
N THR A 93 15.56 7.82 -7.93
CA THR A 93 16.75 8.05 -8.74
C THR A 93 16.38 8.88 -9.97
N ALA A 94 17.12 9.95 -10.21
CA ALA A 94 16.88 10.94 -11.27
C ALA A 94 16.82 10.35 -12.69
N SER A 95 17.17 9.07 -12.87
CA SER A 95 17.03 8.30 -14.10
C SER A 95 15.57 8.11 -14.56
N GLN A 96 14.56 8.37 -13.72
CA GLN A 96 13.14 8.23 -14.09
C GLN A 96 12.47 9.50 -14.63
N LEU A 97 13.15 10.65 -14.67
CA LEU A 97 12.57 11.90 -15.21
C LEU A 97 12.75 12.07 -16.73
N GLN A 98 13.40 11.15 -17.44
CA GLN A 98 13.67 11.29 -18.89
C GLN A 98 12.71 10.54 -19.84
N SER A 99 11.72 9.75 -19.36
CA SER A 99 10.82 9.03 -20.27
C SER A 99 9.44 9.67 -20.52
N GLN A 100 9.16 10.85 -19.95
CA GLN A 100 7.97 11.64 -20.28
C GLN A 100 8.37 12.92 -21.03
N GLY A 101 8.90 12.77 -22.23
CA GLY A 101 9.34 13.91 -23.02
C GLY A 101 9.92 13.55 -24.38
N ASN A 102 9.28 12.69 -25.17
CA ASN A 102 9.40 12.76 -26.63
C ASN A 102 8.41 11.82 -27.34
N THR A 103 7.26 12.39 -27.73
CA THR A 103 6.57 12.04 -28.96
C THR A 103 5.86 13.30 -29.46
N ALA A 104 6.67 14.24 -29.95
CA ALA A 104 6.23 15.24 -30.90
C ALA A 104 7.05 15.06 -32.18
N SER A 105 6.32 14.89 -33.28
CA SER A 105 6.75 15.05 -34.69
C SER A 105 7.68 13.99 -35.29
N ASN A 106 7.12 13.18 -36.20
CA ASN A 106 7.22 13.45 -37.64
C ASN A 106 6.03 12.84 -38.38
#